data_AF-A0AAW8IA72-F1
#
_entry.id   AF-A0AAW8IA72-F1
#
_cell.length_a   1.000
_cell.length_b   1.000
_cell.length_c   1.000
_cell.angle_alpha   90.00
_cell.angle_beta   90.00
_cell.angle_gamma   90.00
#
_symmetry.space_group_name_H-M   'P 1'
#
loop_
_entity.id
_entity.type
_entity.pdbx_description
1 polymer ?
#
loop_
_entity_poly.entity_id
_entity_poly.type
_entity_poly.pdbx_seq_one_letter_code
_entity_poly.pdbx_strand_id
1 'polypeptide(L)'
;MINAPALALLGRPLIGNGANGAPGTGANGGDGGILIGNGGAGGSGAAGMPGGNGGAAGLFGNGGAGGAGGNVAFGTAGFGLSLIH
;
A
#
# COMPACT_ATOMS: atom_id res chain seq x y z
N MET A 1 -21.06 -13.54 14.28
CA MET A 1 -20.90 -14.05 12.90
C MET A 1 -21.65 -13.13 11.95
N ILE A 2 -21.04 -12.05 11.46
CA ILE A 2 -21.71 -11.06 10.59
C ILE A 2 -21.14 -11.01 9.16
N ASN A 3 -19.86 -11.37 8.98
CA ASN A 3 -19.18 -11.32 7.68
C ASN A 3 -19.24 -12.62 6.86
N ALA A 4 -19.55 -13.77 7.49
CA ALA A 4 -19.45 -15.07 6.83
C ALA A 4 -20.34 -15.23 5.58
N PRO A 5 -21.61 -14.75 5.57
CA PRO A 5 -22.44 -14.81 4.36
C PRO A 5 -21.92 -13.92 3.23
N ALA A 6 -21.39 -12.74 3.55
CA ALA A 6 -20.92 -11.78 2.54
C ALA A 6 -19.53 -12.13 1.98
N LEU A 7 -18.63 -12.66 2.81
CA LEU A 7 -17.34 -13.14 2.33
C LEU A 7 -17.52 -14.30 1.34
N ALA A 8 -18.49 -15.19 1.60
CA ALA A 8 -18.84 -16.30 0.72
C ALA A 8 -19.51 -15.86 -0.59
N LEU A 9 -20.27 -14.74 -0.59
CA LEU A 9 -21.04 -14.30 -1.74
C LEU A 9 -20.33 -13.23 -2.60
N LEU A 10 -19.55 -12.36 -1.98
CA LEU A 10 -18.97 -11.15 -2.60
C LEU A 10 -17.44 -11.10 -2.49
N GLY A 11 -16.80 -12.07 -1.84
CA GLY A 11 -15.35 -12.13 -1.68
C GLY A 11 -14.78 -11.07 -0.72
N ARG A 12 -15.62 -10.23 -0.11
CA ARG A 12 -15.24 -9.18 0.84
C ARG A 12 -16.16 -9.20 2.07
N PRO A 13 -15.63 -8.94 3.27
CA PRO A 13 -16.45 -8.83 4.46
C PRO A 13 -17.43 -7.63 4.35
N LEU A 14 -18.56 -7.67 5.08
CA LEU A 14 -19.45 -6.49 5.15
C LEU A 14 -18.80 -5.36 5.94
N ILE A 15 -18.17 -5.70 7.06
CA ILE A 15 -17.52 -4.77 7.97
C ILE A 15 -16.08 -5.21 8.20
N GLY A 16 -15.13 -4.29 8.06
CA GLY A 16 -13.73 -4.52 8.40
C GLY A 16 -12.79 -3.59 7.64
N ASN A 17 -11.64 -3.28 8.21
CA ASN A 17 -10.63 -2.51 7.49
C ASN A 17 -9.81 -3.43 6.58
N GLY A 18 -9.31 -2.87 5.49
CA GLY A 18 -8.37 -3.53 4.61
C GLY A 18 -7.01 -3.71 5.27
N ALA A 19 -6.30 -4.78 4.90
CA ALA A 19 -4.97 -5.05 5.39
C ALA A 19 -3.93 -4.14 4.71
N ASN A 20 -2.93 -3.66 5.46
CA ASN A 20 -1.85 -2.87 4.86
C ASN A 20 -0.93 -3.76 4.01
N GLY A 21 -0.42 -3.20 2.91
CA GLY A 21 0.62 -3.83 2.10
C GLY A 21 1.92 -3.97 2.89
N ALA A 22 2.69 -5.02 2.60
CA ALA A 22 3.96 -5.27 3.26
C ALA A 22 5.01 -4.18 2.90
N PRO A 23 5.72 -3.58 3.88
CA PRO A 23 6.76 -2.60 3.60
C PRO A 23 7.89 -3.15 2.72
N GLY A 24 8.45 -2.30 1.86
CA GLY A 24 9.57 -2.65 0.98
C GLY A 24 9.23 -3.61 -0.17
N THR A 25 7.95 -3.90 -0.39
CA THR A 25 7.50 -4.82 -1.46
C THR A 25 6.75 -4.12 -2.59
N GLY A 26 6.27 -2.89 -2.36
CA GLY A 26 5.32 -2.23 -3.25
C GLY A 26 3.94 -2.90 -3.28
N ALA A 27 3.64 -3.81 -2.34
CA ALA A 27 2.33 -4.47 -2.29
C ALA A 27 1.21 -3.46 -2.02
N ASN A 28 0.11 -3.62 -2.73
CA ASN A 28 -1.08 -2.80 -2.51
C ASN A 28 -1.70 -3.09 -1.14
N GLY A 29 -2.35 -2.07 -0.56
CA GLY A 29 -3.25 -2.27 0.56
C GLY A 29 -4.49 -3.02 0.10
N GLY A 30 -4.99 -3.92 0.95
CA GLY A 30 -6.26 -4.61 0.74
C GLY A 30 -7.45 -3.66 0.90
N ASP A 31 -8.56 -4.00 0.27
CA ASP A 31 -9.79 -3.23 0.38
C ASP A 31 -10.47 -3.42 1.75
N GLY A 32 -11.15 -2.37 2.22
CA GLY A 32 -12.07 -2.44 3.35
C GLY A 32 -13.32 -3.29 3.05
N GLY A 33 -14.13 -3.52 4.08
CA GLY A 33 -15.42 -4.18 3.97
C GLY A 33 -16.38 -3.37 3.10
N ILE A 34 -17.42 -4.02 2.57
CA ILE A 34 -18.32 -3.40 1.59
C ILE A 34 -19.12 -2.23 2.19
N LEU A 35 -19.61 -2.37 3.42
CA LEU A 35 -20.46 -1.38 4.09
C LEU A 35 -19.64 -0.43 4.95
N ILE A 36 -18.85 -0.97 5.88
CA ILE A 36 -18.05 -0.18 6.81
C ILE A 36 -16.62 -0.70 6.83
N GLY A 37 -15.66 0.18 6.52
CA GLY A 37 -14.26 -0.21 6.52
C GLY A 37 -13.38 0.76 5.78
N ASN A 38 -12.24 1.11 6.38
CA ASN A 38 -11.20 1.85 5.71
C ASN A 38 -10.37 0.92 4.82
N GLY A 39 -9.86 1.42 3.72
CA GLY A 39 -8.87 0.70 2.92
C GLY A 39 -7.53 0.59 3.66
N GLY A 40 -6.79 -0.48 3.42
CA GLY A 40 -5.43 -0.64 3.93
C GLY A 40 -4.44 0.29 3.22
N ALA A 41 -3.41 0.76 3.92
CA ALA A 41 -2.35 1.53 3.29
C ALA A 41 -1.50 0.67 2.35
N GLY A 42 -1.02 1.24 1.25
CA GLY A 42 -0.04 0.60 0.37
C GLY A 42 1.31 0.43 1.05
N GLY A 43 1.98 -0.71 0.80
CA GLY A 43 3.33 -0.96 1.27
C GLY A 43 4.34 -0.09 0.52
N SER A 44 5.41 0.37 1.18
CA SER A 44 6.49 1.06 0.50
C SER A 44 7.18 0.16 -0.53
N GLY A 45 7.77 0.75 -1.57
CA GLY A 45 8.53 0.04 -2.60
C GLY A 45 9.90 -0.44 -2.12
N ALA A 46 10.42 -1.50 -2.72
CA ALA A 46 11.85 -1.84 -2.66
C ALA A 46 12.69 -0.77 -3.38
N ALA A 47 14.01 -0.75 -3.19
CA ALA A 47 14.89 0.21 -3.86
C ALA A 47 14.66 0.25 -5.39
N GLY A 48 14.34 1.43 -5.92
CA GLY A 48 14.06 1.61 -7.35
C GLY A 48 12.69 1.10 -7.82
N MET A 49 11.87 0.61 -6.90
CA MET A 49 10.50 0.17 -7.17
C MET A 49 9.49 1.20 -6.61
N PRO A 50 8.33 1.35 -7.27
CA PRO A 50 7.25 2.19 -6.75
C PRO A 50 6.67 1.62 -5.45
N GLY A 51 6.01 2.48 -4.68
CA GLY A 51 5.15 2.04 -3.57
C GLY A 51 3.83 1.47 -4.08
N GLY A 52 3.19 0.65 -3.26
CA GLY A 52 1.89 0.07 -3.56
C GLY A 52 0.76 1.07 -3.45
N ASN A 53 -0.35 0.81 -4.13
CA ASN A 53 -1.55 1.60 -4.01
C ASN A 53 -2.22 1.38 -2.65
N GLY A 54 -2.94 2.39 -2.14
CA GLY A 54 -3.86 2.17 -1.03
C GLY A 54 -5.10 1.39 -1.46
N GLY A 55 -5.70 0.64 -0.54
CA GLY A 55 -6.92 -0.11 -0.78
C GLY A 55 -8.16 0.79 -0.80
N ALA A 56 -9.23 0.31 -1.45
CA ALA A 56 -10.51 1.02 -1.47
C ALA A 56 -11.21 0.93 -0.10
N ALA A 57 -11.98 1.97 0.24
CA ALA A 57 -12.90 1.92 1.38
C ALA A 57 -14.19 1.13 1.06
N GLY A 58 -14.96 0.86 2.10
CA GLY A 58 -16.39 0.57 2.00
C GLY A 58 -17.24 1.81 1.76
N LEU A 59 -18.56 1.63 1.74
CA LEU A 59 -19.52 2.73 1.63
C LEU A 59 -19.31 3.80 2.71
N PHE A 60 -18.99 3.36 3.93
CA PHE A 60 -18.55 4.22 5.02
C PHE A 60 -17.11 3.86 5.41
N GLY A 61 -16.20 4.77 5.09
CA GLY A 61 -14.78 4.63 5.42
C GLY A 61 -13.92 5.55 4.55
N ASN A 62 -12.62 5.55 4.83
CA ASN A 62 -11.62 6.30 4.09
C ASN A 62 -10.72 5.34 3.30
N GLY A 63 -10.40 5.72 2.06
CA GLY A 63 -9.45 4.97 1.24
C GLY A 63 -8.08 4.93 1.91
N GLY A 64 -7.33 3.86 1.66
CA GLY A 64 -5.97 3.73 2.14
C GLY A 64 -5.03 4.74 1.46
N ALA A 65 -4.03 5.22 2.19
CA ALA A 65 -2.96 6.00 1.60
C ALA A 65 -2.08 5.11 0.69
N GLY A 66 -1.52 5.70 -0.37
CA GLY A 66 -0.49 5.03 -1.18
C GLY A 66 0.83 4.89 -0.42
N GLY A 67 1.58 3.84 -0.73
CA GLY A 67 2.91 3.59 -0.20
C GLY A 67 3.96 4.50 -0.85
N ALA A 68 5.01 4.83 -0.10
CA ALA A 68 6.14 5.57 -0.64
C ALA A 68 6.95 4.73 -1.65
N GLY A 69 7.50 5.36 -2.69
CA GLY A 69 8.48 4.73 -3.58
C GLY A 69 9.77 4.39 -2.84
N GLY A 70 10.42 3.29 -3.22
CA GLY A 70 11.67 2.89 -2.60
C GLY A 70 12.85 3.68 -3.14
N ASN A 71 13.63 4.28 -2.24
CA ASN A 71 14.80 5.05 -2.59
C ASN A 71 15.81 4.18 -3.35
N VAL A 72 16.33 4.70 -4.47
CA VAL A 72 17.63 4.25 -4.97
C VAL A 72 18.70 5.05 -4.27
N ALA A 73 19.70 4.37 -3.72
CA ALA A 73 20.98 5.00 -3.51
C ALA A 73 21.53 5.32 -4.91
N PHE A 74 21.21 6.49 -5.45
CA PHE A 74 22.19 7.15 -6.30
C PHE A 74 23.41 7.23 -5.41
N GLY A 75 24.45 6.44 -5.72
CA GLY A 75 25.64 6.36 -4.90
C GLY A 75 26.05 7.78 -4.52
N THR A 76 26.52 7.97 -3.29
CA THR A 76 27.28 9.17 -2.91
C THR A 76 28.34 9.43 -3.98
N ALA A 77 27.98 10.28 -4.94
CA ALA A 77 28.83 10.82 -6.00
C ALA A 77 28.81 12.34 -5.87
N GLY A 78 28.88 12.83 -4.63
CA GLY A 78 29.60 14.06 -4.30
C GLY A 78 30.63 13.61 -3.26
N PHE A 79 31.94 13.81 -3.40
CA PHE A 79 32.72 14.77 -4.16
C PHE A 79 34.10 14.13 -4.45
N GLY A 80 34.66 14.26 -5.65
CA GLY A 80 36.06 13.85 -5.83
C GLY A 80 36.57 13.48 -7.23
N LEU A 81 35.80 13.62 -8.32
CA LEU A 81 36.43 13.62 -9.65
C LEU A 81 37.01 15.01 -9.91
N SER A 82 38.20 15.25 -9.33
CA SER A 82 39.10 16.29 -9.79
C SER A 82 39.33 16.06 -11.28
N LEU A 83 38.78 16.95 -12.12
CA LEU A 83 39.08 16.97 -13.56
C LEU A 83 40.52 17.49 -13.68
N ILE A 84 41.47 16.57 -13.68
CA ILE A 84 42.90 16.91 -13.80
C ILE A 84 43.20 17.15 -15.28
N HIS A 85 43.59 18.38 -15.58
CA HIS A 85 44.21 18.97 -16.79
C HIS A 85 44.01 18.21 -18.12
#